data_AF-A0AAN7UAV7-F1
#
_entry.id   AF-A0AAN7UAV7-F1
#
_cell.length_a   1.000
_cell.length_b   1.000
_cell.length_c   1.000
_cell.angle_alpha   90.00
_cell.angle_beta   90.00
_cell.angle_gamma   90.00
#
_symmetry.space_group_name_H-M   'P 1'
#
loop_
_entity.id
_entity.type
_entity.pdbx_description
1 polymer ?
#
loop_
_entity_poly.entity_id
_entity_poly.type
_entity_poly.pdbx_seq_one_letter_code
_entity_poly.pdbx_strand_id
1 'polypeptide(L)'
;MQSFMTGAPGHHIQSVKKSTSTRLVYVIFFLIVSVVAYVLSYWSFSWFNSLDVLKICSKSDSGCQGALVVYRLTFGLALYHILLGLIMINVKSAGDGRAKLQDGYWPLKILLLGILIFVSFFITNPFFRIYSWISIFCAAIFIFIQLLLLVDFAYSLNESCVRKIEDEGSDGKKWFVLLCVLSFGCIAISVAGTVVMLVFFGKGNCSINQFYIVFNLGICLIVGVLSISGKVREYRPSSGLLQSGVVMLYCTYLIYSAINSEPPGTCSSISVSPPRESTIIIGAVFTIISVCYSAFRSSDSTGLLGNHNHYSSIPSDPNSETTGVSDDECECTAYNYTFFHFTFACGAMYLSALLTNWATMSNTDISSSTSSTSYSTVVVDSGMVSVWVKVVSSWVIVLLYLWTLVAPIFIRNRVWD
;
A
#
# COMPACT_ATOMS: atom_id res chain seq x y z
N MET A 1 -47.27 -32.83 -27.10
CA MET A 1 -46.32 -33.87 -26.65
C MET A 1 -45.12 -33.74 -27.58
N GLN A 2 -44.17 -32.83 -27.37
CA GLN A 2 -43.12 -32.73 -26.35
C GLN A 2 -42.68 -31.25 -26.25
N SER A 3 -42.85 -30.59 -25.10
CA SER A 3 -41.82 -30.30 -24.08
C SER A 3 -40.69 -29.39 -24.58
N PHE A 4 -40.69 -28.09 -24.26
CA PHE A 4 -40.06 -27.53 -23.05
C PHE A 4 -38.65 -28.12 -22.81
N MET A 5 -37.59 -27.46 -23.30
CA MET A 5 -36.25 -27.57 -22.73
C MET A 5 -35.50 -26.23 -22.81
N THR A 6 -35.30 -25.68 -21.61
CA THR A 6 -34.09 -25.03 -21.10
C THR A 6 -33.57 -23.76 -21.78
N GLY A 7 -34.16 -22.63 -21.39
CA GLY A 7 -33.39 -21.40 -21.19
C GLY A 7 -32.69 -21.46 -19.83
N ALA A 8 -31.42 -21.85 -19.81
CA ALA A 8 -30.54 -21.64 -18.66
C ALA A 8 -29.83 -20.29 -18.87
N PRO A 9 -29.80 -19.39 -17.88
CA PRO A 9 -28.91 -18.23 -17.94
C PRO A 9 -27.49 -18.75 -17.85
N GLY A 10 -26.78 -18.71 -18.98
CA GLY A 10 -25.35 -18.97 -19.01
C GLY A 10 -24.67 -17.99 -18.05
N HIS A 11 -24.14 -18.50 -16.95
CA HIS A 11 -23.14 -17.78 -16.17
C HIS A 11 -21.96 -17.50 -17.11
N HIS A 12 -21.91 -16.31 -17.69
CA HIS A 12 -20.69 -15.79 -18.32
C HIS A 12 -19.63 -15.71 -17.22
N ILE A 13 -18.84 -16.76 -17.07
CA ILE A 13 -17.60 -16.71 -16.32
C ILE A 13 -16.70 -15.77 -17.12
N GLN A 14 -16.63 -14.51 -16.71
CA GLN A 14 -15.69 -13.55 -17.29
C GLN A 14 -14.28 -14.15 -17.16
N SER A 15 -13.66 -14.45 -18.30
CA SER A 15 -12.30 -14.98 -18.32
C SER A 15 -11.34 -13.93 -17.76
N VAL A 16 -10.45 -14.34 -16.86
CA VAL A 16 -9.45 -13.44 -16.30
C VAL A 16 -8.55 -12.96 -17.44
N LYS A 17 -8.40 -11.64 -17.58
CA LYS A 17 -7.52 -11.02 -18.56
C LYS A 17 -6.06 -11.42 -18.33
N LYS A 18 -5.28 -11.61 -19.40
CA LYS A 18 -3.87 -12.00 -19.35
C LYS A 18 -3.03 -11.00 -18.55
N SER A 19 -3.20 -9.71 -18.79
CA SER A 19 -2.48 -8.65 -18.06
C SER A 19 -2.75 -8.69 -16.54
N THR A 20 -3.99 -9.01 -16.15
CA THR A 20 -4.42 -9.17 -14.75
C THR A 20 -3.79 -10.40 -14.12
N SER A 21 -3.76 -11.52 -14.85
CA SER A 21 -3.11 -12.76 -14.42
C SER A 21 -1.62 -12.53 -14.14
N THR A 22 -0.90 -11.90 -15.07
CA THR A 22 0.53 -11.54 -14.89
C THR A 22 0.75 -10.72 -13.62
N ARG A 23 -0.03 -9.65 -13.42
CA ARG A 23 0.09 -8.78 -12.24
C ARG A 23 -0.21 -9.54 -10.94
N LEU A 24 -1.20 -10.43 -10.93
CA LEU A 24 -1.53 -11.25 -9.77
C LEU A 24 -0.35 -12.16 -9.36
N VAL A 25 0.39 -12.72 -10.31
CA VAL A 25 1.58 -13.53 -9.98
C VAL A 25 2.65 -12.69 -9.28
N TYR A 26 2.89 -11.44 -9.72
CA TYR A 26 3.79 -10.52 -9.02
C TYR A 26 3.30 -10.16 -7.61
N VAL A 27 1.98 -9.98 -7.42
CA VAL A 27 1.39 -9.82 -6.07
C VAL A 27 1.68 -11.04 -5.22
N ILE A 28 1.49 -12.25 -5.74
CA ILE A 28 1.76 -13.49 -5.00
C ILE A 28 3.22 -13.55 -4.57
N PHE A 29 4.18 -13.24 -5.45
CA PHE A 29 5.60 -13.21 -5.09
C PHE A 29 5.88 -12.18 -3.99
N PHE A 30 5.32 -10.98 -4.11
CA PHE A 30 5.44 -9.94 -3.09
C PHE A 30 4.91 -10.42 -1.74
N LEU A 31 3.73 -11.04 -1.70
CA LEU A 31 3.10 -11.55 -0.48
C LEU A 31 3.88 -12.70 0.14
N ILE A 32 4.40 -13.63 -0.66
CA ILE A 32 5.24 -14.74 -0.17
C ILE A 32 6.49 -14.18 0.53
N VAL A 33 7.21 -13.25 -0.11
CA VAL A 33 8.38 -12.62 0.51
C VAL A 33 7.99 -11.82 1.75
N SER A 34 6.83 -11.17 1.75
CA SER A 34 6.30 -10.45 2.92
C SER A 34 6.07 -11.36 4.12
N VAL A 35 5.43 -12.51 3.90
CA VAL A 35 5.19 -13.51 4.95
C VAL A 35 6.50 -14.10 5.44
N VAL A 36 7.42 -14.46 4.53
CA VAL A 36 8.75 -14.96 4.88
C VAL A 36 9.53 -13.93 5.71
N ALA A 37 9.52 -12.65 5.31
CA ALA A 37 10.17 -11.58 6.07
C ALA A 37 9.55 -11.39 7.45
N TYR A 38 8.23 -11.42 7.58
CA TYR A 38 7.55 -11.35 8.87
C TYR A 38 7.94 -12.53 9.77
N VAL A 39 7.87 -13.77 9.28
CA VAL A 39 8.26 -14.96 10.06
C VAL A 39 9.72 -14.88 10.48
N LEU A 40 10.62 -14.58 9.54
CA LEU A 40 12.04 -14.50 9.84
C LEU A 40 12.40 -13.32 10.76
N SER A 41 11.57 -12.27 10.85
CA SER A 41 11.79 -11.19 11.81
C SER A 41 11.68 -11.63 13.28
N TYR A 42 10.94 -12.71 13.57
CA TYR A 42 10.82 -13.28 14.91
C TYR A 42 11.80 -14.45 15.14
N TRP A 43 12.08 -15.25 14.10
CA TRP A 43 12.82 -16.51 14.21
C TRP A 43 14.27 -16.45 13.71
N SER A 44 14.76 -15.28 13.28
CA SER A 44 16.11 -15.10 12.69
C SER A 44 17.23 -15.65 13.56
N PHE A 45 17.11 -15.53 14.88
CA PHE A 45 18.13 -15.98 15.84
C PHE A 45 18.39 -17.49 15.77
N SER A 46 17.40 -18.29 15.38
CA SER A 46 17.57 -19.74 15.29
C SER A 46 18.31 -20.14 14.02
N TRP A 47 17.99 -19.51 12.89
CA TRP A 47 18.41 -19.99 11.57
C TRP A 47 19.68 -19.33 11.05
N PHE A 48 20.00 -18.11 11.48
CA PHE A 48 21.08 -17.32 10.88
C PHE A 48 22.21 -16.94 11.86
N ASN A 49 22.25 -17.54 13.06
CA ASN A 49 23.25 -17.24 14.10
C ASN A 49 24.71 -17.48 13.69
N SER A 50 24.96 -18.22 12.62
CA SER A 50 26.31 -18.52 12.11
C SER A 50 26.85 -17.50 11.11
N LEU A 51 26.01 -16.60 10.57
CA LEU A 51 26.45 -15.63 9.56
C LEU A 51 27.22 -14.47 10.20
N ASP A 52 28.46 -14.24 9.77
CA ASP A 52 29.32 -13.15 10.28
C ASP A 52 28.68 -11.77 10.13
N VAL A 53 27.93 -11.58 9.05
CA VAL A 53 27.20 -10.35 8.76
C VAL A 53 26.13 -10.03 9.81
N LEU A 54 25.66 -11.01 10.59
CA LEU A 54 24.66 -10.83 11.65
C LEU A 54 25.26 -10.81 13.08
N LYS A 55 26.57 -11.08 13.23
CA LYS A 55 27.26 -11.08 14.54
C LYS A 55 27.43 -9.69 15.17
N ILE A 56 27.00 -8.64 14.46
CA ILE A 56 26.93 -7.27 14.98
C ILE A 56 25.90 -7.17 16.12
N CYS A 57 24.82 -7.95 16.06
CA CYS A 57 23.83 -7.99 17.13
C CYS A 57 24.27 -8.96 18.23
N SER A 58 23.95 -8.64 19.50
CA SER A 58 24.05 -9.63 20.58
C SER A 58 23.16 -10.83 20.26
N LYS A 59 23.60 -12.05 20.61
CA LYS A 59 22.81 -13.27 20.46
C LYS A 59 21.46 -13.23 21.19
N SER A 60 21.32 -12.33 22.18
CA SER A 60 20.09 -12.10 22.95
C SER A 60 19.15 -11.06 22.32
N ASP A 61 19.60 -10.32 21.28
CA ASP A 61 18.81 -9.26 20.65
C ASP A 61 18.15 -9.76 19.35
N SER A 62 17.01 -10.43 19.52
CA SER A 62 16.20 -10.94 18.41
C SER A 62 15.65 -9.82 17.51
N GLY A 63 15.43 -8.61 18.06
CA GLY A 63 14.94 -7.46 17.30
C GLY A 63 15.97 -6.95 16.30
N CYS A 64 17.22 -6.81 16.72
CA CYS A 64 18.33 -6.39 15.87
C CYS A 64 18.59 -7.39 14.73
N GLN A 65 18.64 -8.69 15.05
CA GLN A 65 18.85 -9.73 14.05
C GLN A 65 17.68 -9.81 13.06
N GLY A 66 16.45 -9.74 13.57
CA GLY A 66 15.24 -9.74 12.75
C GLY A 66 15.21 -8.57 11.77
N ALA A 67 15.57 -7.37 12.22
CA ALA A 67 15.66 -6.19 11.36
C ALA A 67 16.68 -6.37 10.22
N LEU A 68 17.88 -6.87 10.54
CA LEU A 68 18.93 -7.13 9.54
C LEU A 68 18.50 -8.13 8.46
N VAL A 69 17.76 -9.17 8.83
CA VAL A 69 17.23 -10.17 7.90
C VAL A 69 16.11 -9.58 7.04
N VAL A 70 15.19 -8.82 7.64
CA VAL A 70 14.12 -8.12 6.92
C VAL A 70 14.70 -7.19 5.85
N TYR A 71 15.68 -6.36 6.19
CA TYR A 71 16.32 -5.45 5.23
C TYR A 71 16.93 -6.18 4.03
N ARG A 72 17.50 -7.37 4.24
CA ARG A 72 18.11 -8.18 3.17
C ARG A 72 17.07 -8.81 2.25
N LEU A 73 16.02 -9.39 2.81
CA LEU A 73 14.93 -10.00 2.05
C LEU A 73 14.19 -8.95 1.22
N THR A 74 13.83 -7.84 1.84
CA THR A 74 13.10 -6.75 1.19
C THR A 74 13.97 -5.99 0.20
N PHE A 75 15.28 -5.87 0.43
CA PHE A 75 16.22 -5.35 -0.57
C PHE A 75 16.28 -6.23 -1.82
N GLY A 76 16.36 -7.56 -1.67
CA GLY A 76 16.31 -8.48 -2.81
C GLY A 76 15.03 -8.33 -3.63
N LEU A 77 13.88 -8.20 -2.95
CA LEU A 77 12.58 -7.95 -3.59
C LEU A 77 12.51 -6.58 -4.28
N ALA A 78 12.99 -5.52 -3.62
CA ALA A 78 13.03 -4.18 -4.19
C ALA A 78 13.92 -4.15 -5.44
N LEU A 79 15.12 -4.74 -5.38
CA LEU A 79 16.06 -4.82 -6.49
C LEU A 79 15.49 -5.64 -7.65
N TYR A 80 14.77 -6.73 -7.38
CA TYR A 80 14.06 -7.51 -8.39
C TYR A 80 13.07 -6.65 -9.17
N HIS A 81 12.23 -5.86 -8.48
CA HIS A 81 11.29 -4.97 -9.14
C HIS A 81 11.99 -3.79 -9.83
N ILE A 82 13.05 -3.22 -9.27
CA ILE A 82 13.83 -2.15 -9.92
C ILE A 82 14.42 -2.66 -11.24
N LEU A 83 15.07 -3.83 -11.24
CA LEU A 83 15.69 -4.39 -12.44
C LEU A 83 14.66 -4.67 -13.53
N LEU A 84 13.52 -5.27 -13.19
CA LEU A 84 12.43 -5.46 -14.15
C LEU A 84 11.87 -4.12 -14.64
N GLY A 85 11.67 -3.14 -13.74
CA GLY A 85 11.20 -1.80 -14.10
C GLY A 85 12.13 -1.09 -15.08
N LEU A 86 13.45 -1.23 -14.91
CA LEU A 86 14.48 -0.69 -15.82
C LEU A 86 14.44 -1.36 -17.19
N ILE A 87 14.25 -2.68 -17.26
CA ILE A 87 14.11 -3.41 -18.53
C ILE A 87 12.85 -2.95 -19.27
N MET A 88 11.76 -2.70 -18.54
CA MET A 88 10.46 -2.32 -19.10
C MET A 88 10.31 -0.84 -19.46
N ILE A 89 11.38 -0.04 -19.36
CA ILE A 89 11.32 1.39 -19.72
C ILE A 89 10.86 1.56 -21.17
N ASN A 90 9.82 2.39 -21.33
CA ASN A 90 9.25 2.80 -22.61
C ASN A 90 8.74 1.63 -23.47
N VAL A 91 8.29 0.53 -22.85
CA VAL A 91 7.53 -0.52 -23.54
C VAL A 91 6.09 -0.02 -23.74
N LYS A 92 5.64 0.03 -24.99
CA LYS A 92 4.32 0.57 -25.38
C LYS A 92 3.47 -0.40 -26.18
N SER A 93 4.10 -1.42 -26.79
CA SER A 93 3.42 -2.43 -27.59
C SER A 93 3.71 -3.81 -27.04
N ALA A 94 2.68 -4.65 -27.02
CA ALA A 94 2.76 -6.04 -26.60
C ALA A 94 3.57 -6.93 -27.56
N GLY A 95 3.81 -6.45 -28.79
CA GLY A 95 4.71 -7.11 -29.74
C GLY A 95 6.19 -7.01 -29.38
N ASP A 96 6.57 -6.14 -28.44
CA ASP A 96 7.95 -6.02 -27.97
C ASP A 96 8.39 -7.32 -27.27
N GLY A 97 9.59 -7.82 -27.59
CA GLY A 97 10.17 -8.99 -26.92
C GLY A 97 10.26 -8.81 -25.40
N ARG A 98 10.36 -7.57 -24.91
CA ARG A 98 10.34 -7.23 -23.49
C ARG A 98 8.95 -7.43 -22.85
N ALA A 99 7.86 -7.23 -23.58
CA ALA A 99 6.51 -7.53 -23.07
C ALA A 99 6.32 -9.04 -22.85
N LYS A 100 6.93 -9.88 -23.70
CA LYS A 100 6.97 -11.34 -23.47
C LYS A 100 7.73 -11.70 -22.20
N LEU A 101 8.78 -10.94 -21.85
CA LEU A 101 9.45 -11.08 -20.57
C LEU A 101 8.53 -10.63 -19.42
N GLN A 102 7.67 -9.61 -19.57
CA GLN A 102 6.72 -9.18 -18.54
C GLN A 102 5.67 -10.25 -18.23
N ASP A 103 5.08 -10.88 -19.24
CA ASP A 103 4.00 -11.87 -19.06
C ASP A 103 4.48 -13.30 -18.85
N GLY A 104 5.71 -13.60 -19.25
CA GLY A 104 6.23 -14.96 -19.33
C GLY A 104 7.46 -15.22 -18.48
N TYR A 105 8.19 -16.28 -18.85
CA TYR A 105 9.48 -16.68 -18.26
C TYR A 105 9.48 -16.79 -16.73
N TRP A 106 8.36 -17.23 -16.14
CA TRP A 106 8.20 -17.33 -14.68
C TRP A 106 9.30 -18.12 -13.96
N PRO A 107 9.76 -19.29 -14.43
CA PRO A 107 10.84 -20.02 -13.75
C PRO A 107 12.14 -19.21 -13.67
N LEU A 108 12.50 -18.47 -14.73
CA LEU A 108 13.68 -17.62 -14.76
C LEU A 108 13.54 -16.44 -13.78
N LYS A 109 12.34 -15.84 -13.69
CA LYS A 109 12.05 -14.76 -12.74
C LYS A 109 12.10 -15.22 -11.29
N ILE A 110 11.57 -16.40 -10.99
CA ILE A 110 11.63 -17.02 -9.66
C ILE A 110 13.10 -17.27 -9.27
N LEU A 111 13.87 -17.84 -10.21
CA LEU A 111 15.31 -18.06 -10.00
C LEU A 111 16.04 -16.73 -9.76
N LEU A 112 15.75 -15.70 -10.55
CA LEU A 112 16.33 -14.36 -10.39
C LEU A 112 15.99 -13.78 -9.01
N LEU A 113 14.74 -13.84 -8.56
CA LEU A 113 14.34 -13.37 -7.23
C LEU A 113 15.10 -14.11 -6.13
N GLY A 114 15.21 -15.43 -6.23
CA GLY A 114 15.96 -16.25 -5.29
C GLY A 114 17.45 -15.88 -5.24
N ILE A 115 18.09 -15.67 -6.39
CA ILE A 115 19.49 -15.23 -6.49
C ILE A 115 19.67 -13.85 -5.86
N LEU A 116 18.82 -12.88 -6.18
CA LEU A 116 18.93 -11.52 -5.64
C LEU A 116 18.77 -11.50 -4.11
N ILE A 117 17.83 -12.30 -3.57
CA ILE A 117 17.69 -12.48 -2.13
C ILE A 117 18.93 -13.16 -1.55
N PHE A 118 19.43 -14.24 -2.16
CA PHE A 118 20.61 -14.94 -1.65
C PHE A 118 21.84 -14.03 -1.61
N VAL A 119 22.10 -13.30 -2.71
CA VAL A 119 23.22 -12.36 -2.83
C VAL A 119 23.13 -11.24 -1.79
N SER A 120 21.93 -10.80 -1.39
CA SER A 120 21.78 -9.73 -0.41
C SER A 120 22.35 -10.11 0.98
N PHE A 121 22.42 -11.40 1.32
CA PHE A 121 23.03 -11.87 2.56
C PHE A 121 24.57 -11.76 2.58
N PHE A 122 25.21 -11.63 1.41
CA PHE A 122 26.65 -11.39 1.31
C PHE A 122 27.02 -9.91 1.36
N ILE A 123 26.03 -9.01 1.34
CA ILE A 123 26.24 -7.57 1.40
C ILE A 123 26.48 -7.13 2.86
N THR A 124 27.53 -6.32 3.05
CA THR A 124 27.96 -5.83 4.37
C THR A 124 27.01 -4.79 4.96
N ASN A 125 27.03 -4.65 6.29
CA ASN A 125 26.11 -3.76 7.02
C ASN A 125 26.24 -2.26 6.72
N PRO A 126 27.41 -1.70 6.35
CA PRO A 126 27.50 -0.30 5.93
C PRO A 126 26.57 0.06 4.76
N PHE A 127 26.34 -0.87 3.83
CA PHE A 127 25.37 -0.67 2.75
C PHE A 127 23.95 -0.57 3.29
N PHE A 128 23.55 -1.51 4.15
CA PHE A 128 22.20 -1.56 4.72
C PHE A 128 21.87 -0.36 5.61
N ARG A 129 22.90 0.32 6.13
CA ARG A 129 22.73 1.62 6.79
C ARG A 129 22.16 2.67 5.86
N ILE A 130 22.78 2.86 4.71
CA ILE A 130 22.33 3.83 3.70
C ILE A 130 20.96 3.38 3.16
N TYR A 131 20.82 2.09 2.86
CA TYR A 131 19.56 1.52 2.39
C TYR A 131 18.41 1.75 3.38
N SER A 132 18.63 1.70 4.69
CA SER A 132 17.58 1.95 5.69
C SER A 132 16.97 3.35 5.56
N TRP A 133 17.78 4.37 5.24
CA TRP A 133 17.30 5.73 4.99
C TRP A 133 16.58 5.87 3.64
N ILE A 134 17.12 5.25 2.59
CA ILE A 134 16.46 5.17 1.27
C ILE A 134 15.09 4.50 1.42
N SER A 135 15.01 3.43 2.22
CA SER A 135 13.79 2.69 2.48
C SER A 135 12.73 3.55 3.17
N ILE A 136 13.09 4.41 4.13
CA ILE A 136 12.15 5.37 4.74
C ILE A 136 11.60 6.36 3.73
N PHE A 137 12.46 6.90 2.85
CA PHE A 137 12.04 7.83 1.81
C PHE A 137 11.08 7.16 0.81
N CYS A 138 11.43 5.98 0.30
CA CYS A 138 10.55 5.21 -0.59
C CYS A 138 9.28 4.71 0.12
N ALA A 139 9.32 4.46 1.43
CA ALA A 139 8.15 4.15 2.22
C ALA A 139 7.16 5.33 2.27
N ALA A 140 7.65 6.57 2.37
CA ALA A 140 6.81 7.76 2.29
C ALA A 140 6.14 7.89 0.91
N ILE A 141 6.88 7.64 -0.17
CA ILE A 141 6.33 7.59 -1.53
C ILE A 141 5.27 6.47 -1.64
N PHE A 142 5.52 5.31 -1.06
CA PHE A 142 4.56 4.21 -1.10
C PHE A 142 3.30 4.51 -0.30
N ILE A 143 3.39 5.11 0.89
CA ILE A 143 2.21 5.56 1.67
C ILE A 143 1.33 6.46 0.80
N PHE A 144 1.95 7.36 0.04
CA PHE A 144 1.23 8.22 -0.89
C PHE A 144 0.52 7.43 -2.01
N ILE A 145 1.23 6.55 -2.71
CA ILE A 145 0.66 5.70 -3.77
C ILE A 145 -0.46 4.82 -3.21
N GLN A 146 -0.21 4.21 -2.05
CA GLN A 146 -1.14 3.36 -1.32
C GLN A 146 -2.46 4.09 -1.05
N LEU A 147 -2.39 5.35 -0.63
CA LEU A 147 -3.60 6.12 -0.42
C LEU A 147 -4.32 6.47 -1.72
N LEU A 148 -3.59 6.87 -2.77
CA LEU A 148 -4.24 7.13 -4.05
C LEU A 148 -5.03 5.90 -4.52
N LEU A 149 -4.43 4.71 -4.41
CA LEU A 149 -5.11 3.44 -4.70
C LEU A 149 -6.31 3.19 -3.78
N LEU A 150 -6.21 3.53 -2.50
CA LEU A 150 -7.30 3.37 -1.53
C LEU A 150 -8.48 4.31 -1.80
N VAL A 151 -8.22 5.57 -2.16
CA VAL A 151 -9.25 6.55 -2.55
C VAL A 151 -9.92 6.12 -3.85
N ASP A 152 -9.13 5.69 -4.80
CA ASP A 152 -9.58 5.17 -6.09
C ASP A 152 -10.44 3.92 -5.90
N PHE A 153 -10.05 3.02 -4.99
CA PHE A 153 -10.86 1.89 -4.55
C PHE A 153 -12.19 2.34 -3.95
N ALA A 154 -12.20 3.35 -3.09
CA ALA A 154 -13.43 3.86 -2.49
C ALA A 154 -14.38 4.47 -3.55
N TYR A 155 -13.85 5.16 -4.56
CA TYR A 155 -14.65 5.65 -5.70
C TYR A 155 -15.22 4.48 -6.52
N SER A 156 -14.38 3.51 -6.90
CA SER A 156 -14.83 2.30 -7.62
C SER A 156 -15.94 1.57 -6.87
N LEU A 157 -15.77 1.41 -5.55
CA LEU A 157 -16.72 0.71 -4.71
C LEU A 157 -18.04 1.48 -4.63
N ASN A 158 -17.98 2.81 -4.47
CA ASN A 158 -19.18 3.65 -4.47
C ASN A 158 -19.94 3.53 -5.79
N GLU A 159 -19.27 3.72 -6.91
CA GLU A 159 -19.87 3.65 -8.25
C GLU A 159 -20.47 2.28 -8.54
N SER A 160 -19.76 1.21 -8.18
CA SER A 160 -20.26 -0.16 -8.33
C SER A 160 -21.48 -0.44 -7.46
N CYS A 161 -21.52 0.08 -6.24
CA CYS A 161 -22.70 -0.06 -5.38
C CYS A 161 -23.87 0.75 -5.93
N VAL A 162 -23.65 2.01 -6.34
CA VAL A 162 -24.70 2.88 -6.91
C VAL A 162 -25.30 2.27 -8.17
N ARG A 163 -24.48 1.78 -9.10
CA ARG A 163 -24.97 1.09 -10.31
C ARG A 163 -25.87 -0.10 -9.97
N LYS A 164 -25.46 -0.95 -9.03
CA LYS A 164 -26.29 -2.10 -8.62
C LYS A 164 -27.57 -1.71 -7.90
N ILE A 165 -27.59 -0.57 -7.19
CA ILE A 165 -28.82 -0.02 -6.60
C ILE A 165 -29.80 0.39 -7.71
N GLU A 166 -29.30 1.01 -8.78
CA GLU A 166 -30.10 1.45 -9.94
C GLU A 166 -30.58 0.25 -10.78
N ASP A 167 -29.73 -0.74 -11.00
CA ASP A 167 -30.00 -1.90 -11.86
C ASP A 167 -30.89 -2.98 -11.20
N GLU A 168 -30.71 -3.26 -9.90
CA GLU A 168 -31.36 -4.41 -9.22
C GLU A 168 -32.71 -4.07 -8.56
N GLY A 169 -33.22 -2.85 -8.67
CA GLY A 169 -34.54 -2.45 -8.18
C GLY A 169 -34.78 -2.80 -6.69
N SER A 170 -35.66 -3.78 -6.41
CA SER A 170 -35.96 -4.20 -5.01
C SER A 170 -34.82 -4.93 -4.31
N ASP A 171 -33.96 -5.64 -5.04
CA ASP A 171 -32.76 -6.31 -4.50
C ASP A 171 -31.60 -5.33 -4.28
N GLY A 172 -31.63 -4.17 -4.95
CA GLY A 172 -30.69 -3.05 -4.78
C GLY A 172 -30.60 -2.49 -3.36
N LYS A 173 -31.61 -2.74 -2.52
CA LYS A 173 -31.62 -2.35 -1.10
C LYS A 173 -30.39 -2.86 -0.33
N LYS A 174 -29.88 -4.06 -0.66
CA LYS A 174 -28.70 -4.64 0.01
C LYS A 174 -27.44 -3.81 -0.24
N TRP A 175 -27.26 -3.34 -1.48
CA TRP A 175 -26.14 -2.49 -1.87
C TRP A 175 -26.23 -1.09 -1.24
N PHE A 176 -27.44 -0.55 -1.10
CA PHE A 176 -27.66 0.70 -0.36
C PHE A 176 -27.30 0.56 1.12
N VAL A 177 -27.76 -0.52 1.78
CA VAL A 177 -27.41 -0.81 3.18
C VAL A 177 -25.90 -0.98 3.33
N LEU A 178 -25.25 -1.72 2.44
CA LEU A 178 -23.80 -1.89 2.43
C LEU A 178 -23.08 -0.53 2.35
N LEU A 179 -23.49 0.34 1.42
CA LEU A 179 -22.90 1.66 1.25
C LEU A 179 -23.05 2.54 2.50
N CYS A 180 -24.22 2.53 3.13
CA CYS A 180 -24.47 3.22 4.39
C CYS A 180 -23.59 2.67 5.51
N VAL A 181 -23.56 1.35 5.69
CA VAL A 181 -22.76 0.69 6.73
C VAL A 181 -21.28 0.99 6.58
N LEU A 182 -20.74 0.93 5.35
CA LEU A 182 -19.34 1.25 5.10
C LEU A 182 -19.04 2.74 5.37
N SER A 183 -19.90 3.65 4.89
CA SER A 183 -19.69 5.09 5.05
C SER A 183 -19.74 5.53 6.51
N PHE A 184 -20.82 5.19 7.22
CA PHE A 184 -20.98 5.54 8.63
C PHE A 184 -20.03 4.73 9.52
N GLY A 185 -19.74 3.48 9.17
CA GLY A 185 -18.78 2.63 9.89
C GLY A 185 -17.37 3.22 9.86
N CYS A 186 -16.86 3.61 8.69
CA CYS A 186 -15.54 4.25 8.58
C CYS A 186 -15.46 5.53 9.42
N ILE A 187 -16.48 6.40 9.37
CA ILE A 187 -16.52 7.63 10.15
C ILE A 187 -16.58 7.32 11.65
N ALA A 188 -17.47 6.44 12.08
CA ALA A 188 -17.65 6.07 13.48
C ALA A 188 -16.37 5.46 14.09
N ILE A 189 -15.71 4.55 13.38
CA ILE A 189 -14.44 3.95 13.80
C ILE A 189 -13.35 5.03 13.91
N SER A 190 -13.30 5.96 12.95
CA SER A 190 -12.32 7.05 12.98
C SER A 190 -12.53 8.00 14.16
N VAL A 191 -13.78 8.38 14.45
CA VAL A 191 -14.11 9.22 15.61
C VAL A 191 -13.79 8.48 16.91
N ALA A 192 -14.19 7.21 17.03
CA ALA A 192 -13.87 6.39 18.20
C ALA A 192 -12.36 6.25 18.40
N GLY A 193 -11.60 5.97 17.34
CA GLY A 193 -10.14 5.93 17.37
C GLY A 193 -9.53 7.26 17.79
N THR A 194 -10.08 8.38 17.32
CA THR A 194 -9.66 9.73 17.72
C THR A 194 -9.88 9.97 19.22
N VAL A 195 -11.05 9.60 19.75
CA VAL A 195 -11.36 9.72 21.19
C VAL A 195 -10.42 8.85 22.02
N VAL A 196 -10.19 7.61 21.61
CA VAL A 196 -9.22 6.71 22.26
C VAL A 196 -7.84 7.35 22.27
N MET A 197 -7.38 7.89 21.13
CA MET A 197 -6.07 8.55 21.07
C MET A 197 -5.96 9.75 22.00
N LEU A 198 -6.99 10.59 22.10
CA LEU A 198 -7.00 11.73 23.04
C LEU A 198 -6.96 11.27 24.50
N VAL A 199 -7.68 10.22 24.85
CA VAL A 199 -7.77 9.70 26.23
C VAL A 199 -6.46 9.06 26.69
N PHE A 200 -5.77 8.34 25.80
CA PHE A 200 -4.56 7.61 26.16
C PHE A 200 -3.26 8.39 25.90
N PHE A 201 -3.19 9.15 24.80
CA PHE A 201 -1.96 9.80 24.35
C PHE A 201 -2.02 11.34 24.40
N GLY A 202 -3.19 11.91 24.72
CA GLY A 202 -3.42 13.35 24.79
C GLY A 202 -3.56 13.91 26.20
N LYS A 203 -3.27 13.16 27.27
CA LYS A 203 -3.39 13.64 28.66
C LYS A 203 -2.17 14.44 29.12
N GLY A 204 -2.37 15.36 30.07
CA GLY A 204 -1.29 16.13 30.70
C GLY A 204 -0.58 17.09 29.73
N ASN A 205 0.76 17.05 29.71
CA ASN A 205 1.60 17.96 28.93
C ASN A 205 1.88 17.49 27.48
N CYS A 206 1.06 16.58 26.94
CA CYS A 206 1.22 15.98 25.62
C CYS A 206 0.63 16.85 24.49
N SER A 207 1.00 18.13 24.45
CA SER A 207 0.43 19.13 23.53
C SER A 207 0.64 18.79 22.06
N ILE A 208 1.76 18.14 21.73
CA ILE A 208 2.08 17.76 20.35
C ILE A 208 1.15 16.66 19.82
N ASN A 209 0.86 15.65 20.64
CA ASN A 209 -0.10 14.58 20.30
C ASN A 209 -1.52 15.14 20.22
N GLN A 210 -1.92 16.01 21.15
CA GLN A 210 -3.20 16.71 21.07
C GLN A 210 -3.33 17.47 19.75
N PHE A 211 -2.30 18.20 19.34
CA PHE A 211 -2.30 18.95 18.09
C PHE A 211 -2.50 18.03 16.88
N TYR A 212 -1.68 16.98 16.72
CA TYR A 212 -1.82 16.07 15.57
C TYR A 212 -3.21 15.42 15.50
N ILE A 213 -3.75 14.98 16.63
CA ILE A 213 -5.04 14.31 16.70
C ILE A 213 -6.19 15.28 16.36
N VAL A 214 -6.24 16.44 17.01
CA VAL A 214 -7.31 17.44 16.81
C VAL A 214 -7.23 18.05 15.43
N PHE A 215 -6.02 18.38 14.95
CA PHE A 215 -5.82 18.93 13.62
C PHE A 215 -6.28 17.94 12.53
N ASN A 216 -5.92 16.66 12.66
CA ASN A 216 -6.34 15.62 11.73
C ASN A 216 -7.87 15.43 11.73
N LEU A 217 -8.50 15.39 12.92
CA LEU A 217 -9.96 15.30 13.01
C LEU A 217 -10.62 16.52 12.33
N GLY A 218 -10.14 17.72 12.62
CA GLY A 218 -10.69 18.97 12.07
C GLY A 218 -10.64 19.00 10.54
N ILE A 219 -9.48 18.70 9.95
CA ILE A 219 -9.34 18.72 8.48
C ILE A 219 -10.17 17.60 7.82
N CYS A 220 -10.23 16.40 8.40
CA CYS A 220 -11.06 15.31 7.87
C CYS A 220 -12.56 15.63 7.94
N LEU A 221 -13.04 16.27 9.02
CA LEU A 221 -14.44 16.69 9.15
C LEU A 221 -14.78 17.78 8.12
N ILE A 222 -13.91 18.77 7.91
CA ILE A 222 -14.10 19.79 6.87
C ILE A 222 -14.25 19.14 5.50
N VAL A 223 -13.34 18.22 5.16
CA VAL A 223 -13.37 17.54 3.87
C VAL A 223 -14.60 16.62 3.73
N GLY A 224 -15.04 15.97 4.81
CA GLY A 224 -16.29 15.19 4.84
C GLY A 224 -17.55 16.03 4.65
N VAL A 225 -17.60 17.25 5.17
CA VAL A 225 -18.72 18.18 4.91
C VAL A 225 -18.69 18.68 3.47
N LEU A 226 -17.50 18.96 2.93
CA LEU A 226 -17.36 19.41 1.55
C LEU A 226 -17.72 18.32 0.54
N SER A 227 -17.41 17.04 0.82
CA SER A 227 -17.69 15.91 -0.08
C SER A 227 -19.19 15.71 -0.34
N ILE A 228 -20.05 16.10 0.60
CA ILE A 228 -21.52 16.01 0.47
C ILE A 228 -22.17 17.31 -0.02
N SER A 229 -21.40 18.39 -0.16
CA SER A 229 -21.93 19.69 -0.55
C SER A 229 -22.53 19.65 -1.97
N GLY A 230 -23.69 20.30 -2.16
CA GLY A 230 -24.40 20.29 -3.44
C GLY A 230 -23.54 20.79 -4.61
N LYS A 231 -22.71 21.81 -4.36
CA LYS A 231 -21.77 22.34 -5.36
C LYS A 231 -20.71 21.33 -5.80
N VAL A 232 -20.12 20.57 -4.88
CA VAL A 232 -19.12 19.54 -5.24
C VAL A 232 -19.78 18.42 -6.03
N ARG A 233 -20.98 17.98 -5.62
CA ARG A 233 -21.70 16.89 -6.27
C ARG A 233 -22.20 17.23 -7.68
N GLU A 234 -22.43 18.51 -7.97
CA GLU A 234 -22.76 18.98 -9.33
C GLU A 234 -21.61 18.72 -10.32
N TYR A 235 -20.36 18.96 -9.89
CA TYR A 235 -19.18 18.72 -10.73
C TYR A 235 -18.61 17.30 -10.60
N ARG A 236 -18.95 16.57 -9.53
CA ARG A 236 -18.47 15.21 -9.27
C ARG A 236 -19.58 14.34 -8.65
N PRO A 237 -20.51 13.80 -9.45
CA PRO A 237 -21.69 13.10 -8.94
C PRO A 237 -21.35 11.80 -8.18
N SER A 238 -20.19 11.20 -8.47
CA SER A 238 -19.67 10.03 -7.74
C SER A 238 -19.05 10.36 -6.39
N SER A 239 -18.89 11.64 -6.02
CA SER A 239 -18.45 12.05 -4.68
C SER A 239 -19.52 11.75 -3.64
N GLY A 240 -19.11 11.11 -2.54
CA GLY A 240 -20.01 10.73 -1.47
C GLY A 240 -19.30 10.54 -0.13
N LEU A 241 -20.07 10.07 0.84
CA LEU A 241 -19.64 9.93 2.22
C LEU A 241 -18.60 8.80 2.38
N LEU A 242 -18.69 7.74 1.54
CA LEU A 242 -17.80 6.58 1.60
C LEU A 242 -16.34 6.97 1.42
N GLN A 243 -16.03 7.75 0.37
CA GLN A 243 -14.65 8.13 0.05
C GLN A 243 -14.05 9.00 1.16
N SER A 244 -14.79 10.01 1.63
CA SER A 244 -14.35 10.84 2.76
C SER A 244 -14.19 10.04 4.06
N GLY A 245 -15.06 9.05 4.30
CA GLY A 245 -14.97 8.16 5.45
C GLY A 245 -13.73 7.27 5.40
N VAL A 246 -13.42 6.68 4.23
CA VAL A 246 -12.22 5.86 4.03
C VAL A 246 -10.94 6.69 4.20
N VAL A 247 -10.91 7.92 3.65
CA VAL A 247 -9.79 8.86 3.84
C VAL A 247 -9.61 9.19 5.33
N MET A 248 -10.70 9.51 6.02
CA MET A 248 -10.67 9.83 7.45
C MET A 248 -10.17 8.64 8.29
N LEU A 249 -10.59 7.41 7.97
CA LEU A 249 -10.15 6.19 8.65
C LEU A 249 -8.65 5.95 8.47
N TYR A 250 -8.16 6.07 7.25
CA TYR A 250 -6.74 5.88 6.97
C TYR A 250 -5.87 6.97 7.61
N CYS A 251 -6.30 8.23 7.55
CA CYS A 251 -5.60 9.34 8.21
C CYS A 251 -5.55 9.15 9.73
N THR A 252 -6.67 8.71 10.33
CA THR A 252 -6.72 8.35 11.76
C THR A 252 -5.72 7.22 12.08
N TYR A 253 -5.63 6.19 11.23
CA TYR A 253 -4.62 5.14 11.37
C TYR A 253 -3.19 5.67 11.25
N LEU A 254 -2.90 6.58 10.31
CA LEU A 254 -1.56 7.18 10.18
C LEU A 254 -1.17 7.96 11.42
N ILE A 255 -2.08 8.75 12.00
CA ILE A 255 -1.82 9.47 13.27
C ILE A 255 -1.60 8.49 14.43
N TYR A 256 -2.42 7.45 14.55
CA TYR A 256 -2.22 6.38 15.54
C TYR A 256 -0.84 5.71 15.38
N SER A 257 -0.48 5.36 14.14
CA SER A 257 0.80 4.74 13.80
C SER A 257 1.98 5.68 14.04
N ALA A 258 1.79 7.00 13.90
CA ALA A 258 2.79 8.02 14.20
C ALA A 258 3.05 8.10 15.71
N ILE A 259 2.00 8.23 16.52
CA ILE A 259 2.11 8.30 17.99
C ILE A 259 2.82 7.06 18.55
N ASN A 260 2.49 5.86 18.05
CA ASN A 260 3.14 4.62 18.47
C ASN A 260 4.59 4.48 17.97
N SER A 261 5.08 5.39 17.12
CA SER A 261 6.48 5.46 16.70
C SER A 261 7.28 6.51 17.46
N GLU A 262 6.69 7.27 18.38
CA GLU A 262 7.46 8.20 19.21
C GLU A 262 8.48 7.45 20.08
N PRO A 263 9.67 8.03 20.31
CA PRO A 263 10.71 7.39 21.11
C PRO A 263 10.31 7.21 22.58
N PRO A 264 10.94 6.29 23.32
CA PRO A 264 10.67 6.06 24.75
C PRO A 264 10.83 7.34 25.59
N GLY A 265 9.99 7.51 26.61
CA GLY A 265 9.99 8.71 27.47
C GLY A 265 9.16 9.88 26.93
N THR A 266 8.47 9.70 25.81
CA THR A 266 7.45 10.62 25.28
C THR A 266 6.03 10.18 25.71
N CYS A 267 5.02 10.87 25.17
CA CYS A 267 3.60 10.68 25.47
C CYS A 267 2.99 9.38 24.91
N SER A 268 3.77 8.55 24.23
CA SER A 268 3.36 7.30 23.60
C SER A 268 3.32 6.08 24.55
N SER A 269 3.69 6.23 25.83
CA SER A 269 3.85 5.08 26.73
C SER A 269 2.52 4.53 27.25
N ILE A 270 1.82 3.74 26.44
CA ILE A 270 0.95 2.68 26.97
C ILE A 270 1.87 1.57 27.48
N SER A 271 1.90 1.38 28.80
CA SER A 271 2.66 0.34 29.52
C SER A 271 2.09 -1.08 29.36
N VAL A 272 1.41 -1.38 28.25
CA VAL A 272 0.71 -2.65 28.01
C VAL A 272 1.20 -3.26 26.70
N SER A 273 2.20 -4.15 26.79
CA SER A 273 2.76 -4.94 25.67
C SER A 273 3.27 -4.10 24.48
N PRO A 274 4.14 -4.60 23.57
CA PRO A 274 4.72 -3.72 22.58
C PRO A 274 3.60 -3.25 21.61
N PRO A 275 3.27 -1.94 21.54
CA PRO A 275 2.33 -1.38 20.54
C PRO A 275 2.71 -1.67 19.08
N ARG A 276 3.89 -2.28 18.88
CA ARG A 276 4.51 -2.77 17.65
C ARG A 276 3.62 -3.70 16.81
N GLU A 277 2.85 -4.62 17.41
CA GLU A 277 2.16 -5.64 16.61
C GLU A 277 0.91 -5.10 15.91
N SER A 278 0.13 -4.25 16.59
CA SER A 278 -1.11 -3.70 16.03
C SER A 278 -0.88 -2.82 14.80
N THR A 279 0.15 -1.96 14.84
CA THR A 279 0.48 -1.06 13.73
C THR A 279 1.06 -1.80 12.53
N ILE A 280 1.86 -2.85 12.78
CA ILE A 280 2.38 -3.77 11.74
C ILE A 280 1.23 -4.50 11.06
N ILE A 281 0.32 -5.11 11.82
CA ILE A 281 -0.80 -5.89 11.26
C ILE A 281 -1.71 -4.99 10.42
N ILE A 282 -2.15 -3.85 10.96
CA ILE A 282 -3.04 -2.93 10.22
C ILE A 282 -2.33 -2.39 8.97
N GLY A 283 -1.05 -2.03 9.07
CA GLY A 283 -0.24 -1.55 7.94
C GLY A 283 -0.06 -2.61 6.85
N ALA A 284 0.11 -3.87 7.25
CA ALA A 284 0.19 -4.99 6.32
C ALA A 284 -1.15 -5.22 5.60
N VAL A 285 -2.28 -5.14 6.31
CA VAL A 285 -3.63 -5.26 5.70
C VAL A 285 -3.85 -4.19 4.63
N PHE A 286 -3.56 -2.92 4.93
CA PHE A 286 -3.66 -1.86 3.92
C PHE A 286 -2.73 -2.09 2.72
N THR A 287 -1.54 -2.66 2.96
CA THR A 287 -0.58 -2.96 1.90
C THR A 287 -1.10 -4.06 0.99
N ILE A 288 -1.62 -5.13 1.57
CA ILE A 288 -2.24 -6.24 0.84
C ILE A 288 -3.42 -5.73 0.01
N ILE A 289 -4.34 -4.96 0.60
CA ILE A 289 -5.49 -4.39 -0.12
C ILE A 289 -5.01 -3.56 -1.31
N SER A 290 -4.02 -2.68 -1.11
CA SER A 290 -3.56 -1.76 -2.16
C SER A 290 -2.81 -2.48 -3.28
N VAL A 291 -1.93 -3.42 -2.94
CA VAL A 291 -1.16 -4.22 -3.90
C VAL A 291 -2.11 -5.13 -4.70
N CYS A 292 -3.05 -5.81 -4.04
CA CYS A 292 -4.09 -6.59 -4.73
C CYS A 292 -4.94 -5.70 -5.64
N TYR A 293 -5.41 -4.55 -5.14
CA TYR A 293 -6.22 -3.63 -5.93
C TYR A 293 -5.47 -3.13 -7.18
N SER A 294 -4.18 -2.82 -7.07
CA SER A 294 -3.34 -2.43 -8.22
C SER A 294 -3.21 -3.53 -9.29
N ALA A 295 -3.30 -4.80 -8.91
CA ALA A 295 -3.27 -5.93 -9.84
C ALA A 295 -4.60 -6.15 -10.55
N PHE A 296 -5.73 -5.84 -9.90
CA PHE A 296 -7.06 -5.98 -10.50
C PHE A 296 -7.46 -4.77 -11.33
N ARG A 297 -7.18 -3.55 -10.87
CA ARG A 297 -7.52 -2.33 -11.58
C ARG A 297 -6.30 -1.82 -12.34
N SER A 298 -6.24 -2.08 -13.64
CA SER A 298 -5.47 -1.19 -14.52
C SER A 298 -6.13 -1.06 -15.88
N SER A 299 -6.86 0.04 -16.01
CA SER A 299 -6.85 0.90 -17.20
C SER A 299 -6.88 2.40 -16.86
N ASP A 300 -6.92 2.82 -15.56
CA ASP A 300 -7.28 4.22 -15.19
C ASP A 300 -6.43 4.90 -14.10
N SER A 301 -5.35 4.32 -13.57
CA SER A 301 -4.55 5.04 -12.55
C SER A 301 -3.80 6.27 -13.11
N THR A 302 -3.81 6.46 -14.43
CA THR A 302 -3.43 7.70 -15.13
C THR A 302 -4.55 8.74 -15.22
N GLY A 303 -5.80 8.38 -14.91
CA GLY A 303 -6.95 9.31 -14.88
C GLY A 303 -6.80 10.39 -13.80
N LEU A 304 -6.23 10.05 -12.64
CA LEU A 304 -5.96 11.03 -11.57
C LEU A 304 -4.71 11.90 -11.84
N LEU A 305 -3.77 11.42 -12.66
CA LEU A 305 -2.53 12.10 -13.03
C LEU A 305 -2.56 12.74 -14.44
N GLY A 306 -3.73 12.74 -15.10
CA GLY A 306 -3.99 13.54 -16.28
C GLY A 306 -3.26 13.11 -17.54
N ASN A 307 -3.33 11.84 -17.93
CA ASN A 307 -2.99 11.46 -19.31
C ASN A 307 -4.05 10.53 -19.91
N HIS A 308 -5.03 11.13 -20.60
CA HIS A 308 -5.94 10.45 -21.50
C HIS A 308 -5.19 10.06 -22.76
N ASN A 309 -4.92 8.77 -22.94
CA ASN A 309 -4.93 8.19 -24.27
C ASN A 309 -6.01 7.13 -24.27
N HIS A 310 -7.19 7.54 -24.71
CA HIS A 310 -8.35 6.67 -24.94
C HIS A 310 -7.96 5.65 -26.04
N TYR A 311 -7.55 4.45 -25.67
CA TYR A 311 -7.39 3.36 -26.63
C TYR A 311 -8.54 2.37 -26.44
N SER A 312 -9.50 2.49 -27.34
CA SER A 312 -10.77 1.79 -27.38
C SER A 312 -10.55 0.27 -27.41
N SER A 313 -11.14 -0.46 -26.48
CA SER A 313 -11.28 -1.91 -26.59
C SER A 313 -12.27 -2.23 -27.72
N ILE A 314 -11.79 -2.85 -28.81
CA ILE A 314 -12.61 -3.37 -29.90
C ILE A 314 -13.48 -4.54 -29.37
N PRO A 315 -14.74 -4.70 -29.84
CA PRO A 315 -15.59 -5.81 -29.42
C PRO A 315 -14.97 -7.15 -29.84
N SER A 316 -14.83 -8.06 -28.89
CA SER A 316 -14.40 -9.45 -29.11
C SER A 316 -15.40 -10.21 -30.00
N ASP A 317 -14.86 -10.88 -31.02
CA ASP A 317 -15.57 -11.73 -31.99
C ASP A 317 -16.31 -12.89 -31.28
N PRO A 318 -17.64 -13.03 -31.44
CA PRO A 318 -18.46 -13.98 -30.66
C PRO A 318 -18.22 -15.47 -30.94
N ASN A 319 -17.32 -15.83 -31.87
CA ASN A 319 -17.05 -17.22 -32.27
C ASN A 319 -15.76 -17.83 -31.70
N SER A 320 -15.07 -17.19 -30.75
CA SER A 320 -13.92 -17.82 -30.08
C SER A 320 -14.36 -18.63 -28.86
N GLU A 321 -14.41 -19.95 -28.99
CA GLU A 321 -14.46 -20.88 -27.85
C GLU A 321 -13.18 -20.70 -27.02
N THR A 322 -13.21 -19.81 -26.02
CA THR A 322 -12.06 -19.57 -25.12
C THR A 322 -12.26 -20.27 -23.79
N THR A 323 -11.87 -21.54 -23.73
CA THR A 323 -11.38 -22.15 -22.49
C THR A 323 -10.01 -21.55 -22.19
N GLY A 324 -9.97 -20.40 -21.52
CA GLY A 324 -8.73 -19.80 -21.03
C GLY A 324 -8.65 -18.28 -21.21
N VAL A 325 -7.87 -17.68 -20.31
CA VAL A 325 -7.44 -16.27 -20.21
C VAL A 325 -7.57 -15.47 -21.53
N SER A 326 -8.38 -14.41 -21.52
CA SER A 326 -8.54 -13.48 -22.67
C SER A 326 -7.32 -12.55 -22.78
N ASP A 327 -6.70 -12.47 -23.96
CA ASP A 327 -5.54 -11.60 -24.21
C ASP A 327 -6.00 -10.15 -24.48
N ASP A 328 -5.81 -9.28 -23.50
CA ASP A 328 -6.19 -7.87 -23.53
C ASP A 328 -5.06 -6.93 -24.00
N GLU A 329 -3.91 -7.48 -24.40
CA GLU A 329 -2.72 -6.73 -24.84
C GLU A 329 -2.33 -7.10 -26.28
N CYS A 330 -3.23 -6.92 -27.26
CA CYS A 330 -2.95 -7.31 -28.65
C CYS A 330 -2.11 -6.26 -29.41
N GLU A 331 -2.37 -4.96 -29.19
CA GLU A 331 -1.68 -3.85 -29.90
C GLU A 331 -0.83 -2.99 -28.96
N CYS A 332 -1.35 -2.65 -27.78
CA CYS A 332 -0.71 -1.80 -26.77
C CYS A 332 -0.69 -2.48 -25.39
N THR A 333 0.22 -2.05 -24.52
CA THR A 333 0.28 -2.51 -23.12
C THR A 333 -0.94 -1.99 -22.35
N ALA A 334 -1.60 -2.85 -21.55
CA ALA A 334 -2.78 -2.46 -20.76
C ALA A 334 -2.44 -1.55 -19.57
N TYR A 335 -1.17 -1.46 -19.20
CA TYR A 335 -0.68 -0.63 -18.10
C TYR A 335 0.78 -0.22 -18.30
N ASN A 336 1.21 0.82 -17.58
CA ASN A 336 2.62 1.21 -17.58
C ASN A 336 3.44 0.22 -16.73
N TYR A 337 4.15 -0.69 -17.39
CA TYR A 337 4.96 -1.71 -16.74
C TYR A 337 6.03 -1.13 -15.82
N THR A 338 6.71 -0.04 -16.21
CA THR A 338 7.72 0.62 -15.37
C THR A 338 7.11 1.18 -14.09
N PHE A 339 5.98 1.86 -14.18
CA PHE A 339 5.30 2.42 -13.01
C PHE A 339 4.79 1.32 -12.06
N PHE A 340 4.29 0.21 -12.62
CA PHE A 340 3.91 -0.98 -11.84
C PHE A 340 5.10 -1.51 -11.03
N HIS A 341 6.23 -1.76 -11.68
CA HIS A 341 7.43 -2.24 -11.00
C HIS A 341 8.00 -1.24 -10.00
N PHE A 342 7.98 0.06 -10.32
CA PHE A 342 8.36 1.13 -9.38
C PHE A 342 7.49 1.11 -8.12
N THR A 343 6.17 0.97 -8.27
CA THR A 343 5.23 0.89 -7.14
C THR A 343 5.55 -0.29 -6.23
N PHE A 344 5.80 -1.47 -6.80
CA PHE A 344 6.18 -2.67 -6.03
C PHE A 344 7.55 -2.54 -5.36
N ALA A 345 8.52 -1.89 -6.00
CA ALA A 345 9.81 -1.62 -5.39
C ALA A 345 9.68 -0.69 -4.16
N CYS A 346 8.87 0.38 -4.28
CA CYS A 346 8.54 1.24 -3.14
C CYS A 346 7.78 0.47 -2.06
N GLY A 347 6.87 -0.43 -2.45
CA GLY A 347 6.15 -1.31 -1.53
C GLY A 347 7.07 -2.26 -0.76
N ALA A 348 8.10 -2.80 -1.40
CA ALA A 348 9.08 -3.66 -0.75
C ALA A 348 9.91 -2.88 0.28
N MET A 349 10.26 -1.63 -0.03
CA MET A 349 10.94 -0.73 0.91
C MET A 349 10.03 -0.26 2.04
N TYR A 350 8.73 -0.04 1.78
CA TYR A 350 7.74 0.21 2.81
C TYR A 350 7.59 -0.99 3.75
N LEU A 351 7.52 -2.21 3.21
CA LEU A 351 7.48 -3.45 3.99
C LEU A 351 8.71 -3.58 4.89
N SER A 352 9.89 -3.19 4.41
CA SER A 352 11.10 -3.12 5.24
C SER A 352 10.88 -2.17 6.42
N ALA A 353 10.47 -0.93 6.17
CA ALA A 353 10.21 0.04 7.23
C ALA A 353 9.10 -0.43 8.19
N LEU A 354 8.04 -1.06 7.70
CA LEU A 354 6.95 -1.56 8.54
C LEU A 354 7.44 -2.65 9.50
N LEU A 355 8.11 -3.69 8.98
CA LEU A 355 8.55 -4.85 9.76
C LEU A 355 9.70 -4.53 10.72
N THR A 356 10.56 -3.56 10.37
CA THR A 356 11.61 -3.07 11.28
C THR A 356 11.12 -2.01 12.26
N ASN A 357 9.81 -1.76 12.32
CA ASN A 357 9.21 -0.69 13.14
C ASN A 357 9.86 0.68 12.88
N TRP A 358 10.15 0.94 11.61
CA TRP A 358 10.79 2.14 11.08
C TRP A 358 12.19 2.41 11.63
N ALA A 359 12.81 1.44 12.32
CA ALA A 359 14.14 1.58 12.90
C ALA A 359 15.20 1.79 11.80
N THR A 360 16.11 2.74 11.98
CA THR A 360 17.28 2.89 11.11
C THR A 360 18.48 2.17 11.70
N MET A 361 19.45 1.81 10.84
CA MET A 361 20.75 1.38 11.34
C MET A 361 21.62 2.62 11.55
N SER A 362 22.30 2.76 12.67
CA SER A 362 23.32 3.79 12.87
C SER A 362 24.50 3.22 13.66
N ASN A 363 25.61 3.94 13.74
CA ASN A 363 26.66 3.63 14.71
C ASN A 363 26.36 4.45 15.96
N THR A 364 26.14 3.79 17.09
CA THR A 364 26.48 4.38 18.39
C THR A 364 27.67 3.62 18.93
N ASP A 365 28.78 4.32 19.08
CA ASP A 365 29.88 3.88 19.93
C ASP A 365 29.38 3.93 21.37
N ILE A 366 28.75 2.86 21.84
CA ILE A 366 28.54 2.70 23.27
C ILE A 366 29.94 2.56 23.85
N SER A 367 30.42 3.65 24.46
CA SER A 367 31.58 3.66 25.34
C SER A 367 31.16 2.95 26.63
N SER A 368 30.88 1.66 26.54
CA SER A 368 30.92 0.78 27.71
C SER A 368 32.39 0.66 28.04
N SER A 369 32.85 1.51 28.96
CA SER A 369 34.05 1.25 29.73
C SER A 369 34.07 -0.23 30.09
N THR A 370 35.10 -0.94 29.64
CA THR A 370 35.33 -2.40 29.76
C THR A 370 34.84 -3.28 28.59
N SER A 371 35.24 -2.99 27.35
CA SER A 371 35.82 -3.95 26.37
C SER A 371 35.89 -3.32 24.98
N SER A 372 37.04 -3.45 24.33
CA SER A 372 37.36 -2.87 23.02
C SER A 372 36.72 -3.65 21.86
N THR A 373 35.39 -3.63 21.77
CA THR A 373 34.66 -4.17 20.61
C THR A 373 33.57 -3.17 20.20
N SER A 374 33.79 -2.44 19.10
CA SER A 374 32.78 -1.54 18.52
C SER A 374 31.63 -2.35 17.91
N TYR A 375 30.49 -2.44 18.60
CA TYR A 375 29.26 -3.00 18.04
C TYR A 375 28.44 -1.88 17.38
N SER A 376 28.06 -2.05 16.10
CA SER A 376 27.03 -1.19 15.49
C SER A 376 25.66 -1.61 16.02
N THR A 377 25.13 -0.93 17.03
CA THR A 377 23.77 -1.20 17.50
C THR A 377 22.74 -0.68 16.50
N VAL A 378 21.67 -1.43 16.23
CA VAL A 378 20.49 -0.89 15.54
C VAL A 378 19.86 0.12 16.48
N VAL A 379 20.14 1.40 16.27
CA VAL A 379 19.59 2.46 17.12
C VAL A 379 18.15 2.70 16.71
N VAL A 380 17.24 2.42 17.64
CA VAL A 380 15.81 2.72 17.52
C VAL A 380 15.59 4.22 17.79
N ASP A 381 16.24 5.10 17.01
CA ASP A 381 16.18 6.57 17.17
C ASP A 381 15.66 7.28 15.90
N SER A 382 15.05 6.53 14.98
CA SER A 382 14.28 7.10 13.88
C SER A 382 12.83 7.41 14.27
N GLY A 383 12.43 7.20 15.54
CA GLY A 383 11.05 7.30 15.98
C GLY A 383 10.39 8.61 15.55
N MET A 384 11.08 9.73 15.75
CA MET A 384 10.56 11.04 15.36
C MET A 384 10.52 11.26 13.84
N VAL A 385 11.46 10.68 13.07
CA VAL A 385 11.40 10.70 11.60
C VAL A 385 10.17 9.95 11.11
N SER A 386 9.90 8.76 11.68
CA SER A 386 8.71 7.96 11.37
C SER A 386 7.42 8.71 11.70
N VAL A 387 7.37 9.37 12.86
CA VAL A 387 6.25 10.22 13.28
C VAL A 387 5.95 11.27 12.21
N TRP A 388 6.93 12.07 11.83
CA TRP A 388 6.73 13.15 10.87
C TRP A 388 6.41 12.66 9.46
N VAL A 389 7.04 11.58 9.00
CA VAL A 389 6.69 10.98 7.71
C VAL A 389 5.21 10.61 7.67
N LYS A 390 4.68 9.98 8.71
CA LYS A 390 3.27 9.56 8.79
C LYS A 390 2.31 10.76 8.95
N VAL A 391 2.63 11.70 9.83
CA VAL A 391 1.81 12.90 10.07
C VAL A 391 1.73 13.77 8.83
N VAL A 392 2.86 14.10 8.20
CA VAL A 392 2.89 14.93 6.99
C VAL A 392 2.23 14.20 5.83
N SER A 393 2.45 12.88 5.69
CA SER A 393 1.74 12.09 4.68
C SER A 393 0.23 12.20 4.85
N SER A 394 -0.29 12.09 6.09
CA SER A 394 -1.71 12.27 6.40
C SER A 394 -2.23 13.64 5.94
N TRP A 395 -1.50 14.72 6.21
CA TRP A 395 -1.95 16.06 5.82
C TRP A 395 -1.92 16.29 4.31
N VAL A 396 -0.83 15.89 3.65
CA VAL A 396 -0.70 16.00 2.18
C VAL A 396 -1.82 15.24 1.49
N ILE A 397 -2.13 14.06 1.98
CA ILE A 397 -3.21 13.21 1.51
C ILE A 397 -4.57 13.90 1.61
N VAL A 398 -4.90 14.47 2.77
CA VAL A 398 -6.20 15.12 2.96
C VAL A 398 -6.30 16.36 2.09
N LEU A 399 -5.21 17.11 1.94
CA LEU A 399 -5.14 18.27 1.04
C LEU A 399 -5.31 17.87 -0.43
N LEU A 400 -4.73 16.75 -0.86
CA LEU A 400 -4.94 16.25 -2.22
C LEU A 400 -6.34 15.73 -2.44
N TYR A 401 -6.91 15.02 -1.48
CA TYR A 401 -8.30 14.60 -1.57
C TYR A 401 -9.23 15.82 -1.62
N LEU A 402 -9.01 16.83 -0.78
CA LEU A 402 -9.70 18.12 -0.85
C LEU A 402 -9.54 18.77 -2.24
N TRP A 403 -8.32 18.77 -2.78
CA TRP A 403 -8.07 19.29 -4.12
C TRP A 403 -8.85 18.52 -5.19
N THR A 404 -8.97 17.19 -5.10
CA THR A 404 -9.76 16.40 -6.05
C THR A 404 -11.26 16.71 -6.00
N LEU A 405 -11.77 17.21 -4.87
CA LEU A 405 -13.17 17.65 -4.74
C LEU A 405 -13.38 19.07 -5.24
N VAL A 406 -12.40 19.95 -5.04
CA VAL A 406 -12.54 21.40 -5.22
C VAL A 406 -11.99 21.90 -6.56
N ALA A 407 -10.97 21.24 -7.12
CA ALA A 407 -10.36 21.64 -8.39
C ALA A 407 -11.36 21.72 -9.57
N PRO A 408 -12.33 20.81 -9.73
CA PRO A 408 -13.33 20.92 -10.80
C PRO A 408 -14.20 22.19 -10.72
N ILE A 409 -14.41 22.73 -9.52
CA ILE A 409 -15.20 23.95 -9.30
C ILE A 409 -14.46 25.19 -9.80
N PHE A 410 -13.15 25.25 -9.53
CA PHE A 410 -12.32 26.40 -9.90
C PHE A 410 -11.84 26.34 -11.35
N ILE A 411 -11.59 25.14 -11.89
CA ILE A 411 -11.10 24.94 -13.25
C ILE A 411 -12.28 24.50 -14.13
N ARG A 412 -13.16 25.47 -14.42
CA ARG A 412 -14.40 25.27 -15.21
C ARG A 412 -14.20 24.83 -16.66
N ASN A 413 -12.99 24.99 -17.22
CA ASN A 413 -12.70 24.74 -18.65
C ASN A 413 -11.98 23.40 -18.92
N ARG A 414 -11.91 22.50 -17.95
CA ARG A 414 -11.39 21.14 -18.16
C ARG A 414 -12.57 20.17 -18.12
N VAL A 415 -12.79 19.43 -19.19
CA VAL A 415 -13.77 18.33 -19.22
C VAL A 415 -13.23 17.24 -18.30
N TRP A 416 -13.97 16.89 -17.25
CA TRP A 416 -13.63 15.84 -16.28
C TRP A 416 -14.58 14.66 -16.53
N ASP A 417 -14.36 13.96 -17.63
CA ASP A 417 -15.06 12.70 -17.94
C ASP A 417 -14.33 11.51 -17.30
#